data_AF-A0A5C6UNM7-F1
#
_entry.id   AF-A0A5C6UNM7-F1
#
_cell.length_a   1.000
_cell.length_b   1.000
_cell.length_c   1.000
_cell.angle_alpha   90.00
_cell.angle_beta   90.00
_cell.angle_gamma   90.00
#
_symmetry.space_group_name_H-M   'P 1'
#
loop_
_entity.id
_entity.type
_entity.pdbx_description
1 polymer ?
#
loop_
_entity_poly.entity_id
_entity_poly.type
_entity_poly.pdbx_seq_one_letter_code
_entity_poly.pdbx_strand_id
1 'polypeptide(L)'
;VVDSVPPVAICQDITIQLDHLGLASIQPIDIDGGSNDACGIQGLAIDKSQFSCGDVGPNTVTLTVTDNNGNQSSCQATVTVVDSVPPVAICQDITIQLDHLGLASIQPIDIDGGSNDACGIHGLAIDKSQFGCGDVGPNTVTLTVTDNNGNQSSCQATVTVVDSVPPVAICQDITIQLDHLGLASIQPIDIDGGSNDACGIQGLAIDKSQFSCGDVGPNTVTLTVTDNNGNQSSCQATVTVVDSVPPV
;
A
#
# COMPACT_ATOMS: atom_id res chain seq x y z
N VAL A 1 13.07 67.37 31.32
CA VAL A 1 13.19 67.38 29.85
C VAL A 1 12.25 66.31 29.36
N VAL A 2 11.36 66.63 28.42
CA VAL A 2 10.50 65.63 27.79
C VAL A 2 11.27 65.14 26.57
N ASP A 3 11.47 63.82 26.47
CA ASP A 3 12.03 63.25 25.25
C ASP A 3 10.98 63.28 24.14
N SER A 4 11.35 63.80 22.98
CA SER A 4 10.51 63.87 21.79
C SER A 4 11.13 63.13 20.60
N VAL A 5 12.25 62.42 20.82
CA VAL A 5 12.93 61.63 19.78
C VAL A 5 12.40 60.20 19.88
N PRO A 6 11.85 59.63 18.80
CA PRO A 6 11.43 58.23 18.80
C PRO A 6 12.62 57.27 18.96
N PRO A 7 12.39 56.06 19.53
CA PRO A 7 13.41 55.02 19.59
C PRO A 7 13.87 54.60 18.18
N VAL A 8 15.03 53.95 18.08
CA VAL A 8 15.46 53.27 16.84
C VAL A 8 15.05 51.80 16.92
N ALA A 9 14.03 51.42 16.15
CA ALA A 9 13.61 50.03 16.01
C ALA A 9 14.57 49.28 15.07
N ILE A 10 15.15 48.19 15.55
CA ILE A 10 16.05 47.31 14.80
C ILE A 10 15.45 45.91 14.85
N CYS A 11 15.20 45.33 13.67
CA CYS A 11 14.62 44.01 13.54
C CYS A 11 15.67 43.00 13.11
N GLN A 12 15.46 41.74 13.49
CA GLN A 12 16.20 40.60 12.98
C GLN A 12 15.23 39.53 12.45
N ASP A 13 15.60 38.92 11.33
CA ASP A 13 14.86 37.79 10.76
C ASP A 13 15.15 36.52 11.57
N ILE A 14 14.14 35.66 11.69
CA ILE A 14 14.25 34.39 12.43
C ILE A 14 13.61 33.25 11.66
N THR A 15 13.96 32.02 12.05
CA THR A 15 13.30 30.80 11.59
C THR A 15 12.74 30.06 12.80
N ILE A 16 11.48 29.66 12.73
CA ILE A 16 10.80 28.90 13.78
C ILE A 16 10.27 27.58 13.23
N GLN A 17 10.17 26.59 14.10
CA GLN A 17 9.64 25.26 13.77
C GLN A 17 8.27 25.09 14.41
N LEU A 18 7.32 24.53 13.66
CA LEU A 18 6.06 24.07 14.23
C LEU A 18 6.31 22.88 15.17
N ASP A 19 5.48 22.77 16.20
CA ASP A 19 5.42 21.59 17.06
C ASP A 19 4.55 20.48 16.44
N HIS A 20 4.43 19.34 17.15
CA HIS A 20 3.61 18.20 16.73
C HIS A 20 2.10 18.48 16.59
N LEU A 21 1.62 19.65 17.05
CA LEU A 21 0.24 20.10 16.86
C LEU A 21 0.13 21.10 15.70
N GLY A 22 1.23 21.35 14.98
CA GLY A 22 1.28 22.29 13.88
C GLY A 22 1.26 23.75 14.35
N LEU A 23 1.77 24.04 15.55
CA LEU A 23 1.74 25.38 16.16
C LEU A 23 3.14 25.87 16.52
N ALA A 24 3.34 27.19 16.46
CA ALA A 24 4.52 27.86 17.00
C ALA A 24 4.16 29.27 17.50
N SER A 25 5.03 29.83 18.34
CA SER A 25 4.86 31.19 18.84
C SER A 25 6.18 31.91 19.03
N ILE A 26 6.16 33.23 18.94
CA ILE A 26 7.31 34.10 19.22
C ILE A 26 6.91 35.18 20.23
N GLN A 27 7.90 35.71 20.91
CA GLN A 27 7.83 36.90 21.73
C GLN A 27 8.44 38.10 20.99
N PRO A 28 8.08 39.34 21.35
CA PRO A 28 8.65 40.53 20.70
C PRO A 28 10.18 40.57 20.70
N ILE A 29 10.81 40.05 21.75
CA ILE A 29 12.28 40.02 21.88
C ILE A 29 12.95 39.09 20.86
N ASP A 30 12.23 38.10 20.31
CA ASP A 30 12.81 37.14 19.38
C ASP A 30 13.20 37.79 18.04
N ILE A 31 12.46 38.83 17.62
CA ILE A 31 12.70 39.58 16.38
C ILE A 31 13.35 40.96 16.63
N ASP A 32 13.68 41.29 17.88
CA ASP A 32 14.40 42.52 18.20
C ASP A 32 15.90 42.35 17.95
N GLY A 33 16.41 43.08 16.95
CA GLY A 33 17.82 43.09 16.56
C GLY A 33 18.69 44.05 17.38
N GLY A 34 18.22 44.50 18.54
CA GLY A 34 18.94 45.44 19.41
C GLY A 34 18.42 46.87 19.31
N SER A 35 17.09 47.04 19.27
CA SER A 35 16.43 48.34 19.32
C SER A 35 16.92 49.16 20.51
N ASN A 36 17.06 50.47 20.32
CA ASN A 36 17.67 51.33 21.33
C ASN A 36 17.09 52.73 21.33
N ASP A 37 17.21 53.39 22.47
CA ASP A 37 16.86 54.78 22.69
C ASP A 37 17.74 55.39 23.79
N ALA A 38 17.97 56.70 23.75
CA ALA A 38 18.81 57.40 24.72
C ALA A 38 18.16 57.49 26.12
N CYS A 39 16.83 57.54 26.18
CA CYS A 39 16.03 57.55 27.41
C CYS A 39 15.51 56.15 27.81
N GLY A 40 15.86 55.13 27.03
CA GLY A 40 15.57 53.72 27.31
C GLY A 40 14.21 53.26 26.77
N ILE A 41 14.10 51.94 26.60
CA ILE A 41 12.91 51.29 26.03
C ILE A 41 11.94 50.90 27.15
N GLN A 42 10.67 51.27 26.98
CA GLN A 42 9.58 50.87 27.86
C GLN A 42 9.01 49.50 27.49
N GLY A 43 8.84 49.23 26.19
CA GLY A 43 8.18 48.01 25.75
C GLY A 43 8.33 47.71 24.27
N LEU A 44 8.15 46.43 23.97
CA LEU A 44 8.17 45.85 22.63
C LEU A 44 6.80 45.19 22.38
N ALA A 45 6.26 45.37 21.18
CA ALA A 45 5.01 44.74 20.75
C ALA A 45 5.12 44.24 19.32
N ILE A 46 4.44 43.13 19.01
CA ILE A 46 4.38 42.56 17.66
C ILE A 46 2.93 42.40 17.22
N ASP A 47 2.68 42.51 15.92
CA ASP A 47 1.36 42.35 15.31
C ASP A 47 0.92 40.89 15.14
N LYS A 48 1.88 39.94 15.12
CA LYS A 48 1.64 38.51 15.07
C LYS A 48 2.61 37.75 15.96
N SER A 49 2.09 36.93 16.87
CA SER A 49 2.89 36.14 17.82
C SER A 49 2.62 34.63 17.76
N GLN A 50 1.65 34.19 16.97
CA GLN A 50 1.21 32.80 16.85
C GLN A 50 1.21 32.40 15.38
N PHE A 51 1.67 31.18 15.11
CA PHE A 51 1.83 30.60 13.78
C PHE A 51 1.26 29.19 13.77
N SER A 52 0.77 28.78 12.60
CA SER A 52 0.15 27.49 12.34
C SER A 52 0.66 26.89 11.03
N CYS A 53 0.17 25.72 10.65
CA CYS A 53 0.41 25.11 9.34
C CYS A 53 0.08 26.05 8.15
N GLY A 54 -0.90 26.95 8.30
CA GLY A 54 -1.23 27.93 7.27
C GLY A 54 -0.17 29.01 7.06
N ASP A 55 0.81 29.09 7.96
CA ASP A 55 1.86 30.09 7.96
C ASP A 55 3.22 29.53 7.52
N VAL A 56 3.32 28.28 7.06
CA VAL A 56 4.59 27.72 6.59
C VAL A 56 5.16 28.55 5.43
N GLY A 57 6.42 28.94 5.55
CA GLY A 57 7.10 29.89 4.67
C GLY A 57 7.37 31.24 5.33
N PRO A 58 7.73 32.27 4.53
CA PRO A 58 8.06 33.59 5.04
C PRO A 58 6.81 34.38 5.46
N ASN A 59 6.83 34.91 6.68
CA ASN A 59 5.81 35.81 7.22
C ASN A 59 6.45 37.14 7.61
N THR A 60 5.83 38.26 7.26
CA THR A 60 6.25 39.57 7.72
C THR A 60 5.60 39.88 9.07
N VAL A 61 6.42 40.21 10.08
CA VAL A 61 5.97 40.62 11.42
C VAL A 61 6.50 42.01 11.72
N THR A 62 5.63 42.89 12.20
CA THR A 62 5.97 44.27 12.56
C THR A 62 6.31 44.35 14.05
N LEU A 63 7.54 44.74 14.38
CA LEU A 63 7.95 45.09 15.74
C LEU A 63 7.68 46.59 15.96
N THR A 64 6.94 46.91 17.02
CA THR A 64 6.74 48.28 17.51
C THR A 64 7.50 48.45 18.82
N VAL A 65 8.37 49.45 18.87
CA VAL A 65 9.20 49.80 20.02
C VAL A 65 8.68 51.09 20.64
N THR A 66 8.42 51.09 21.94
CA THR A 66 7.98 52.29 22.69
C THR A 66 9.05 52.67 23.71
N ASP A 67 9.50 53.93 23.71
CA ASP A 67 10.42 54.45 24.73
C ASP A 67 9.70 54.79 26.05
N ASN A 68 10.46 55.14 27.10
CA ASN A 68 9.90 55.53 28.41
C ASN A 68 9.05 56.80 28.41
N ASN A 69 9.10 57.57 27.32
CA ASN A 69 8.37 58.82 27.13
C ASN A 69 7.13 58.65 26.23
N GLY A 70 6.88 57.44 25.72
CA GLY A 70 5.74 57.09 24.89
C GLY A 70 5.94 57.34 23.39
N ASN A 71 7.14 57.71 22.93
CA ASN A 71 7.41 57.79 21.50
C ASN A 71 7.59 56.39 20.90
N GLN A 72 7.21 56.21 19.64
CA GLN A 72 7.19 54.90 18.97
C GLN A 72 7.93 54.91 17.64
N SER A 73 8.57 53.80 17.34
CA SER A 73 9.04 53.46 16.00
C SER A 73 8.81 51.98 15.70
N SER A 74 8.84 51.62 14.42
CA SER A 74 8.59 50.25 13.98
C SER A 74 9.57 49.80 12.91
N CYS A 75 9.85 48.50 12.91
CA CYS A 75 10.56 47.81 11.85
C CYS A 75 9.83 46.50 11.49
N GLN A 76 10.20 45.89 10.37
CA GLN A 76 9.66 44.60 9.94
C GLN A 76 10.75 43.54 9.97
N ALA A 77 10.40 42.36 10.48
CA ALA A 77 11.19 41.15 10.42
C ALA A 77 10.48 40.09 9.55
N THR A 78 11.27 39.27 8.87
CA THR A 78 10.79 38.05 8.23
C THR A 78 10.91 36.90 9.23
N VAL A 79 9.78 36.32 9.60
CA VAL A 79 9.67 35.08 10.37
C VAL A 79 9.42 33.94 9.40
N THR A 80 10.42 33.10 9.17
CA THR A 80 10.28 31.91 8.34
C THR A 80 9.79 30.74 9.18
N VAL A 81 8.56 30.30 8.94
CA VAL A 81 7.99 29.13 9.60
C VAL A 81 8.33 27.89 8.79
N VAL A 82 8.81 26.85 9.45
CA VAL A 82 9.14 25.57 8.82
C VAL A 82 8.39 24.47 9.54
N ASP A 83 7.94 23.49 8.76
CA ASP A 83 7.44 22.23 9.28
C ASP A 83 8.45 21.13 8.96
N SER A 84 8.98 20.50 10.00
CA SER A 84 9.90 19.38 9.94
C SER A 84 9.38 18.17 10.72
N VAL A 85 8.11 18.19 11.13
CA VAL A 85 7.45 17.10 11.83
C VAL A 85 6.96 16.09 10.79
N PRO A 86 7.48 14.85 10.75
CA PRO A 86 6.98 13.86 9.82
C PRO A 86 5.58 13.37 10.18
N PRO A 87 4.80 12.92 9.19
CA PRO A 87 3.47 12.33 9.43
C PRO A 87 3.58 11.06 10.28
N VAL A 88 2.46 10.63 10.86
CA VAL A 88 2.32 9.30 11.49
C VAL A 88 1.73 8.33 10.46
N ALA A 89 2.57 7.43 9.93
CA ALA A 89 2.14 6.35 9.06
C ALA A 89 1.50 5.21 9.87
N ILE A 90 0.28 4.83 9.50
CA ILE A 90 -0.48 3.75 10.11
C ILE A 90 -0.89 2.78 9.01
N CYS A 91 -0.53 1.51 9.18
CA CYS A 91 -0.80 0.45 8.21
C CYS A 91 -1.90 -0.48 8.71
N GLN A 92 -2.62 -1.11 7.78
CA GLN A 92 -3.53 -2.21 8.04
C GLN A 92 -3.25 -3.39 7.11
N ASP A 93 -3.35 -4.60 7.65
CA ASP A 93 -3.22 -5.83 6.88
C ASP A 93 -4.50 -6.11 6.09
N ILE A 94 -4.37 -6.69 4.90
CA ILE A 94 -5.50 -7.03 4.02
C ILE A 94 -5.34 -8.42 3.40
N THR A 95 -6.45 -8.95 2.89
CA THR A 95 -6.47 -10.17 2.07
C THR A 95 -7.08 -9.85 0.71
N ILE A 96 -6.43 -10.28 -0.36
CA ILE A 96 -6.88 -10.08 -1.74
C ILE A 96 -6.92 -11.42 -2.48
N GLN A 97 -7.74 -11.48 -3.53
CA GLN A 97 -7.93 -12.68 -4.32
C GLN A 97 -7.42 -12.46 -5.75
N LEU A 98 -6.73 -13.45 -6.31
CA LEU A 98 -6.38 -13.46 -7.73
C LEU A 98 -7.63 -13.61 -8.61
N ASP A 99 -7.65 -12.91 -9.73
CA ASP A 99 -8.67 -13.09 -10.75
C ASP A 99 -8.42 -14.36 -11.60
N HIS A 100 -9.30 -14.63 -12.55
CA HIS A 100 -9.19 -15.77 -13.48
C HIS A 100 -7.94 -15.76 -14.38
N LEU A 101 -7.19 -14.66 -14.42
CA LEU A 101 -5.91 -14.55 -15.12
C LEU A 101 -4.72 -14.71 -14.16
N GLY A 102 -4.97 -15.00 -12.89
CA GLY A 102 -3.94 -15.15 -11.86
C GLY A 102 -3.34 -13.81 -11.43
N LEU A 103 -4.11 -12.72 -11.51
CA LEU A 103 -3.64 -11.36 -11.21
C LEU A 103 -4.50 -10.67 -10.14
N ALA A 104 -3.87 -9.83 -9.32
CA ALA A 104 -4.55 -8.91 -8.41
C ALA A 104 -3.76 -7.61 -8.25
N SER A 105 -4.43 -6.56 -7.76
CA SER A 105 -3.78 -5.29 -7.48
C SER A 105 -4.40 -4.56 -6.29
N ILE A 106 -3.62 -3.65 -5.71
CA ILE A 106 -4.05 -2.76 -4.62
C ILE A 106 -3.60 -1.32 -4.91
N GLN A 107 -4.26 -0.39 -4.24
CA GLN A 107 -3.89 1.02 -4.15
C GLN A 107 -3.31 1.34 -2.76
N PRO A 108 -2.52 2.43 -2.62
CA PRO A 108 -1.97 2.81 -1.32
C PRO A 108 -3.01 2.94 -0.20
N ILE A 109 -4.20 3.44 -0.54
CA ILE A 109 -5.29 3.63 0.43
C ILE A 109 -5.83 2.30 1.00
N ASP A 110 -5.65 1.18 0.29
CA ASP A 110 -6.17 -0.12 0.73
C ASP A 110 -5.45 -0.62 1.99
N ILE A 111 -4.17 -0.26 2.15
CA ILE A 111 -3.34 -0.63 3.31
C ILE A 111 -3.09 0.52 4.29
N ASP A 112 -3.69 1.69 4.07
CA ASP A 112 -3.65 2.80 5.01
C ASP A 112 -4.66 2.59 6.14
N GLY A 113 -4.16 2.51 7.37
CA GLY A 113 -4.95 2.33 8.59
C GLY A 113 -5.39 3.64 9.24
N GLY A 114 -5.26 4.77 8.55
CA GLY A 114 -5.64 6.10 9.05
C GLY A 114 -4.44 6.98 9.40
N SER A 115 -3.44 6.99 8.53
CA SER A 115 -2.26 7.85 8.64
C SER A 115 -2.68 9.32 8.76
N ASN A 116 -1.93 10.10 9.55
CA ASN A 116 -2.31 11.46 9.89
C ASN A 116 -1.10 12.36 10.13
N ASP A 117 -1.35 13.66 10.02
CA ASP A 117 -0.39 14.73 10.29
C ASP A 117 -1.14 16.01 10.66
N ALA A 118 -0.51 16.89 11.46
CA ALA A 118 -1.12 18.14 11.90
C ALA A 118 -1.28 19.17 10.77
N CYS A 119 -0.32 19.21 9.83
CA CYS A 119 -0.32 20.07 8.65
C CYS A 119 -0.84 19.38 7.38
N GLY A 120 -1.20 18.10 7.52
CA GLY A 120 -1.98 17.34 6.57
C GLY A 120 -1.14 16.51 5.62
N ILE A 121 -1.77 15.49 5.03
CA ILE A 121 -1.12 14.53 4.14
C ILE A 121 -1.20 14.99 2.69
N HIS A 122 -0.06 14.99 2.01
CA HIS A 122 0.04 15.24 0.58
C HIS A 122 -0.25 13.99 -0.25
N GLY A 123 0.32 12.85 0.13
CA GLY A 123 0.21 11.64 -0.67
C GLY A 123 0.63 10.36 0.04
N LEU A 124 0.20 9.26 -0.56
CA LEU A 124 0.48 7.89 -0.14
C LEU A 124 1.15 7.15 -1.31
N ALA A 125 2.15 6.32 -1.01
CA ALA A 125 2.83 5.50 -2.00
C ALA A 125 3.12 4.10 -1.44
N ILE A 126 3.15 3.09 -2.31
CA ILE A 126 3.49 1.71 -1.94
C ILE A 126 4.60 1.18 -2.85
N ASP A 127 5.42 0.28 -2.31
CA ASP A 127 6.53 -0.36 -3.04
C ASP A 127 6.08 -1.52 -3.95
N LYS A 128 4.89 -2.09 -3.70
CA LYS A 128 4.28 -3.15 -4.52
C LYS A 128 2.77 -2.96 -4.61
N SER A 129 2.26 -2.92 -5.85
CA SER A 129 0.82 -2.72 -6.14
C SER A 129 0.18 -3.82 -6.99
N GLN A 130 0.98 -4.74 -7.54
CA GLN A 130 0.53 -5.82 -8.42
C GLN A 130 1.00 -7.15 -7.84
N PHE A 131 0.13 -8.15 -7.95
CA PHE A 131 0.34 -9.50 -7.42
C PHE A 131 -0.06 -10.53 -8.46
N GLY A 132 0.62 -11.67 -8.46
CA GLY A 132 0.23 -12.81 -9.27
C GLY A 132 0.42 -14.15 -8.56
N CYS A 133 0.37 -15.25 -9.32
CA CYS A 133 0.46 -16.61 -8.77
C CYS A 133 1.71 -16.89 -7.91
N GLY A 134 2.84 -16.23 -8.21
CA GLY A 134 4.06 -16.33 -7.39
C GLY A 134 3.98 -15.64 -6.02
N ASP A 135 2.93 -14.85 -5.81
CA ASP A 135 2.71 -14.07 -4.60
C ASP A 135 1.66 -14.70 -3.68
N VAL A 136 1.11 -15.87 -3.99
CA VAL A 136 0.11 -16.52 -3.11
C VAL A 136 0.70 -16.75 -1.71
N GLY A 137 -0.03 -16.31 -0.69
CA GLY A 137 0.44 -16.24 0.69
C GLY A 137 0.72 -14.81 1.17
N PRO A 138 1.42 -14.64 2.30
CA PRO A 138 1.69 -13.34 2.89
C PRO A 138 2.80 -12.58 2.14
N ASN A 139 2.53 -11.32 1.81
CA ASN A 139 3.49 -10.39 1.21
C ASN A 139 3.62 -9.15 2.10
N THR A 140 4.85 -8.71 2.38
CA THR A 140 5.08 -7.43 3.05
C THR A 140 5.07 -6.30 2.02
N VAL A 141 4.24 -5.28 2.24
CA VAL A 141 4.17 -4.06 1.43
C VAL A 141 4.46 -2.87 2.32
N THR A 142 5.34 -1.98 1.87
CA THR A 142 5.69 -0.75 2.59
C THR A 142 4.81 0.40 2.11
N LEU A 143 4.09 1.03 3.03
CA LEU A 143 3.37 2.28 2.79
C LEU A 143 4.28 3.45 3.19
N THR A 144 4.50 4.39 2.28
CA THR A 144 5.16 5.67 2.53
C THR A 144 4.12 6.79 2.50
N VAL A 145 4.11 7.60 3.55
CA VAL A 145 3.22 8.73 3.74
C VAL A 145 4.04 10.01 3.65
N THR A 146 3.61 10.96 2.82
CA THR A 146 4.25 12.26 2.65
C THR A 146 3.28 13.36 3.07
N ASP A 147 3.71 14.27 3.95
CA ASP A 147 2.92 15.45 4.33
C ASP A 147 3.00 16.58 3.28
N ASN A 148 2.23 17.65 3.49
CA ASN A 148 2.21 18.84 2.61
C ASN A 148 3.55 19.61 2.54
N ASN A 149 4.45 19.33 3.46
CA ASN A 149 5.73 20.02 3.63
C ASN A 149 6.91 19.15 3.16
N GLY A 150 6.65 17.94 2.70
CA GLY A 150 7.60 17.01 2.12
C GLY A 150 8.27 16.08 3.14
N ASN A 151 7.86 16.10 4.41
CA ASN A 151 8.36 15.13 5.38
C ASN A 151 7.67 13.78 5.14
N GLN A 152 8.37 12.70 5.49
CA GLN A 152 7.94 11.34 5.20
C GLN A 152 8.06 10.42 6.40
N SER A 153 7.14 9.48 6.50
CA SER A 153 7.25 8.30 7.35
C SER A 153 6.72 7.07 6.63
N SER A 154 7.03 5.88 7.15
CA SER A 154 6.59 4.63 6.56
C SER A 154 6.19 3.59 7.60
N CYS A 155 5.33 2.67 7.18
CA CYS A 155 4.93 1.49 7.91
C CYS A 155 4.83 0.29 6.96
N GLN A 156 4.67 -0.91 7.52
CA GLN A 156 4.52 -2.14 6.73
C GLN A 156 3.15 -2.77 6.99
N ALA A 157 2.53 -3.25 5.93
CA ALA A 157 1.31 -4.05 5.95
C ALA A 157 1.59 -5.44 5.38
N THR A 158 0.88 -6.44 5.88
CA THR A 158 0.81 -7.78 5.30
C THR A 158 -0.36 -7.85 4.33
N VAL A 159 -0.07 -8.07 3.05
CA VAL A 159 -1.05 -8.37 2.01
C VAL A 159 -1.06 -9.87 1.78
N THR A 160 -2.13 -10.53 2.23
CA THR A 160 -2.30 -11.97 2.01
C THR A 160 -3.01 -12.20 0.68
N VAL A 161 -2.31 -12.79 -0.29
CA VAL A 161 -2.87 -13.13 -1.59
C VAL A 161 -3.41 -14.56 -1.52
N VAL A 162 -4.64 -14.74 -1.99
CA VAL A 162 -5.30 -16.05 -2.04
C VAL A 162 -5.66 -16.38 -3.48
N ASP A 163 -5.37 -17.61 -3.87
CA ASP A 163 -5.95 -18.21 -5.06
C ASP A 163 -7.11 -19.14 -4.66
N SER A 164 -8.29 -18.86 -5.21
CA SER A 164 -9.49 -19.69 -5.04
C SER A 164 -10.22 -19.89 -6.36
N VAL A 165 -9.54 -19.67 -7.49
CA VAL A 165 -10.06 -19.93 -8.82
C VAL A 165 -9.79 -21.40 -9.14
N PRO A 166 -10.80 -22.25 -9.32
CA PRO A 166 -10.56 -23.64 -9.70
C PRO A 166 -10.00 -23.77 -11.11
N PRO A 167 -9.23 -24.84 -11.39
CA PRO A 167 -8.74 -25.12 -12.74
C PRO A 167 -9.90 -25.38 -13.70
N VAL A 168 -9.65 -25.27 -15.01
CA VAL A 168 -10.58 -25.75 -16.05
C VAL A 168 -10.21 -27.17 -16.44
N ALA A 169 -11.03 -28.14 -16.00
CA ALA A 169 -10.89 -29.55 -16.38
C ALA A 169 -11.44 -29.79 -17.78
N ILE A 170 -10.60 -30.35 -18.66
CA ILE A 170 -10.94 -30.71 -20.04
C ILE A 170 -10.65 -32.19 -20.21
N CYS A 171 -11.65 -32.96 -20.65
CA CYS A 171 -11.53 -34.40 -20.84
C CYS A 171 -11.52 -34.74 -22.33
N GLN A 172 -10.86 -35.84 -22.67
CA GLN A 172 -10.92 -36.46 -23.99
C GLN A 172 -11.29 -37.94 -23.90
N ASP A 173 -12.16 -38.37 -24.81
CA ASP A 173 -12.52 -39.78 -24.94
C ASP A 173 -11.40 -40.58 -25.58
N ILE A 174 -11.21 -41.84 -25.15
CA ILE A 174 -10.17 -42.72 -25.67
C ILE A 174 -10.71 -44.13 -25.92
N THR A 175 -9.97 -44.91 -26.71
CA THR A 175 -10.21 -46.34 -26.91
C THR A 175 -8.97 -47.12 -26.52
N ILE A 176 -9.13 -48.15 -25.68
CA ILE A 176 -8.03 -49.00 -25.20
C ILE A 176 -8.32 -50.47 -25.50
N GLN A 177 -7.26 -51.24 -25.72
CA GLN A 177 -7.32 -52.66 -26.05
C GLN A 177 -6.85 -53.49 -24.86
N LEU A 178 -7.63 -54.52 -24.49
CA LEU A 178 -7.21 -55.51 -23.51
C LEU A 178 -5.99 -56.30 -24.02
N ASP A 179 -5.06 -56.60 -23.11
CA ASP A 179 -3.93 -57.48 -23.38
C ASP A 179 -4.34 -58.96 -23.45
N HIS A 180 -3.37 -59.85 -23.70
CA HIS A 180 -3.60 -61.29 -23.77
C HIS A 180 -4.08 -61.94 -22.45
N LEU A 181 -4.00 -61.23 -21.33
CA LEU A 181 -4.52 -61.65 -20.03
C LEU A 181 -5.91 -61.06 -19.76
N GLY A 182 -6.47 -60.28 -20.71
CA GLY A 182 -7.76 -59.63 -20.59
C GLY A 182 -7.72 -58.39 -19.70
N LEU A 183 -6.58 -57.70 -19.60
CA LEU A 183 -6.38 -56.53 -18.75
C LEU A 183 -5.92 -55.31 -19.56
N ALA A 184 -6.30 -54.11 -19.12
CA ALA A 184 -5.75 -52.85 -19.61
C ALA A 184 -5.71 -51.82 -18.49
N SER A 185 -4.89 -50.79 -18.66
CA SER A 185 -4.83 -49.66 -17.72
C SER A 185 -4.62 -48.34 -18.42
N ILE A 186 -5.03 -47.28 -17.75
CA ILE A 186 -4.82 -45.89 -18.18
C ILE A 186 -4.24 -45.07 -17.02
N GLN A 187 -3.56 -43.99 -17.37
CA GLN A 187 -3.12 -42.94 -16.48
C GLN A 187 -4.03 -41.72 -16.62
N PRO A 188 -4.10 -40.83 -15.61
CA PRO A 188 -4.92 -39.62 -15.69
C PRO A 188 -4.67 -38.76 -16.94
N ILE A 189 -3.40 -38.67 -17.37
CA ILE A 189 -3.01 -37.89 -18.56
C ILE A 189 -3.59 -38.45 -19.86
N ASP A 190 -3.96 -39.73 -19.91
CA ASP A 190 -4.49 -40.35 -21.13
C ASP A 190 -5.86 -39.78 -21.50
N ILE A 191 -6.66 -39.37 -20.50
CA ILE A 191 -8.00 -38.77 -20.70
C ILE A 191 -8.04 -37.26 -20.47
N ASP A 192 -6.89 -36.61 -20.25
CA ASP A 192 -6.78 -35.16 -20.15
C ASP A 192 -6.75 -34.54 -21.56
N GLY A 193 -7.75 -33.70 -21.85
CA GLY A 193 -7.92 -33.00 -23.11
C GLY A 193 -7.25 -31.62 -23.15
N GLY A 194 -6.35 -31.32 -22.21
CA GLY A 194 -5.65 -30.04 -22.12
C GLY A 194 -6.20 -29.14 -21.02
N SER A 195 -6.47 -29.72 -19.85
CA SER A 195 -6.85 -28.99 -18.64
C SER A 195 -5.84 -27.87 -18.36
N ASN A 196 -6.33 -26.74 -17.85
CA ASN A 196 -5.49 -25.56 -17.64
C ASN A 196 -5.93 -24.75 -16.42
N ASP A 197 -5.00 -23.96 -15.91
CA ASP A 197 -5.19 -23.02 -14.81
C ASP A 197 -4.17 -21.88 -14.92
N ALA A 198 -4.52 -20.68 -14.46
CA ALA A 198 -3.65 -19.52 -14.53
C ALA A 198 -2.43 -19.62 -13.60
N CYS A 199 -2.58 -20.26 -12.44
CA CYS A 199 -1.54 -20.50 -11.44
C CYS A 199 -0.96 -21.92 -11.50
N GLY A 200 -1.44 -22.73 -12.44
CA GLY A 200 -0.87 -23.99 -12.85
C GLY A 200 -1.47 -25.19 -12.12
N ILE A 201 -1.31 -26.35 -12.75
CA ILE A 201 -1.89 -27.61 -12.27
C ILE A 201 -0.87 -28.34 -11.39
N GLN A 202 -1.31 -28.76 -10.20
CA GLN A 202 -0.52 -29.62 -9.30
C GLN A 202 -0.63 -31.10 -9.69
N GLY A 203 -1.83 -31.56 -10.03
CA GLY A 203 -2.06 -32.98 -10.22
C GLY A 203 -3.38 -33.34 -10.90
N LEU A 204 -3.37 -34.55 -11.45
CA LEU A 204 -4.50 -35.19 -12.13
C LEU A 204 -4.81 -36.52 -11.42
N ALA A 205 -6.08 -36.82 -11.24
CA ALA A 205 -6.53 -38.09 -10.64
C ALA A 205 -7.75 -38.64 -11.39
N ILE A 206 -7.87 -39.97 -11.46
CA ILE A 206 -9.02 -40.66 -12.06
C ILE A 206 -9.64 -41.64 -11.09
N ASP A 207 -10.96 -41.82 -11.17
CA ASP A 207 -11.72 -42.75 -10.33
C ASP A 207 -11.57 -44.23 -10.75
N LYS A 208 -11.16 -44.49 -12.00
CA LYS A 208 -10.91 -45.83 -12.54
C LYS A 208 -9.71 -45.86 -13.46
N SER A 209 -8.72 -46.71 -13.16
CA SER A 209 -7.47 -46.83 -13.93
C SER A 209 -7.19 -48.22 -14.50
N GLN A 210 -7.96 -49.24 -14.11
CA GLN A 210 -7.78 -50.63 -14.54
C GLN A 210 -9.07 -51.14 -15.17
N PHE A 211 -8.91 -51.94 -16.22
CA PHE A 211 -10.00 -52.51 -17.01
C PHE A 211 -9.76 -53.99 -17.27
N SER A 212 -10.84 -54.73 -17.41
CA SER A 212 -10.87 -56.17 -17.62
C SER A 212 -11.86 -56.57 -18.70
N CYS A 213 -11.99 -57.87 -19.01
CA CYS A 213 -13.04 -58.37 -19.89
C CYS A 213 -14.46 -57.96 -19.47
N GLY A 214 -14.70 -57.68 -18.17
CA GLY A 214 -15.99 -57.20 -17.68
C GLY A 214 -16.30 -55.74 -18.05
N ASP A 215 -15.28 -55.01 -18.51
CA ASP A 215 -15.37 -53.60 -18.85
C ASP A 215 -15.43 -53.35 -20.36
N VAL A 216 -15.55 -54.40 -21.20
CA VAL A 216 -15.67 -54.25 -22.67
C VAL A 216 -16.87 -53.37 -23.02
N GLY A 217 -16.64 -52.36 -23.86
CA GLY A 217 -17.61 -51.31 -24.20
C GLY A 217 -17.26 -49.94 -23.57
N PRO A 218 -18.21 -48.99 -23.59
CA PRO A 218 -17.98 -47.65 -23.05
C PRO A 218 -17.99 -47.64 -21.52
N ASN A 219 -16.97 -47.03 -20.91
CA ASN A 219 -16.86 -46.78 -19.48
C ASN A 219 -16.75 -45.27 -19.24
N THR A 220 -17.53 -44.73 -18.32
CA THR A 220 -17.35 -43.35 -17.86
C THR A 220 -16.25 -43.32 -16.80
N VAL A 221 -15.24 -42.49 -17.01
CA VAL A 221 -14.16 -42.23 -16.06
C VAL A 221 -14.15 -40.74 -15.72
N THR A 222 -14.10 -40.41 -14.44
CA THR A 222 -14.05 -39.04 -13.94
C THR A 222 -12.59 -38.62 -13.78
N LEU A 223 -12.18 -37.55 -14.47
CA LEU A 223 -10.90 -36.86 -14.25
C LEU A 223 -11.12 -35.74 -13.24
N THR A 224 -10.32 -35.72 -12.17
CA THR A 224 -10.22 -34.62 -11.20
C THR A 224 -8.89 -33.91 -11.40
N VAL A 225 -8.95 -32.59 -11.58
CA VAL A 225 -7.79 -31.70 -11.77
C VAL A 225 -7.64 -30.86 -10.51
N THR A 226 -6.44 -30.83 -9.94
CA THR A 226 -6.10 -30.02 -8.76
C THR A 226 -5.03 -29.01 -9.14
N ASP A 227 -5.24 -27.72 -8.84
CA ASP A 227 -4.25 -26.67 -9.06
C ASP A 227 -3.17 -26.62 -7.95
N ASN A 228 -2.16 -25.77 -8.11
CA ASN A 228 -1.07 -25.58 -7.13
C ASN A 228 -1.53 -25.05 -5.76
N ASN A 229 -2.75 -24.53 -5.68
CA ASN A 229 -3.33 -23.90 -4.52
C ASN A 229 -4.42 -24.77 -3.85
N GLY A 230 -4.65 -25.97 -4.40
CA GLY A 230 -5.55 -26.98 -3.87
C GLY A 230 -7.00 -26.85 -4.35
N ASN A 231 -7.31 -25.94 -5.26
CA ASN A 231 -8.65 -25.88 -5.85
C ASN A 231 -8.83 -27.01 -6.87
N GLN A 232 -10.06 -27.49 -7.02
CA GLN A 232 -10.35 -28.67 -7.82
C GLN A 232 -11.53 -28.45 -8.77
N SER A 233 -11.42 -29.06 -9.95
CA SER A 233 -12.54 -29.25 -10.87
C SER A 233 -12.50 -30.66 -11.47
N SER A 234 -13.61 -31.07 -12.09
CA SER A 234 -13.70 -32.41 -12.69
C SER A 234 -14.46 -32.40 -14.00
N CYS A 235 -14.14 -33.37 -14.86
CA CYS A 235 -14.85 -33.68 -16.09
C CYS A 235 -14.95 -35.20 -16.27
N GLN A 236 -15.74 -35.65 -17.25
CA GLN A 236 -15.90 -37.07 -17.55
C GLN A 236 -15.42 -37.37 -18.98
N ALA A 237 -14.72 -38.49 -19.12
CA ALA A 237 -14.32 -39.07 -20.39
C ALA A 237 -14.97 -40.45 -20.58
N THR A 238 -15.25 -40.80 -21.83
CA THR A 238 -15.64 -42.15 -22.23
C THR A 238 -14.39 -42.93 -22.62
N VAL A 239 -14.09 -43.98 -21.86
CA VAL A 239 -13.05 -44.98 -22.17
C VAL A 239 -13.71 -46.19 -22.79
N THR A 240 -13.52 -46.36 -24.11
CA THR A 240 -14.05 -47.52 -24.83
C THR A 240 -13.05 -48.67 -24.77
N VAL A 241 -13.41 -49.75 -24.09
CA VAL A 241 -12.57 -50.94 -23.98
C VAL A 241 -12.95 -51.93 -25.07
N VAL A 242 -11.96 -52.37 -25.84
CA VAL A 242 -12.15 -53.36 -26.90
C VAL A 242 -11.36 -54.64 -26.65
N ASP A 243 -11.93 -55.77 -27.04
CA ASP A 243 -11.26 -57.06 -27.09
C ASP A 243 -11.17 -57.52 -28.56
N SER A 244 -9.94 -57.59 -29.08
CA SER A 244 -9.65 -58.11 -30.41
C SER A 244 -8.73 -59.34 -30.37
N VAL A 245 -8.47 -59.88 -29.17
CA VAL A 245 -7.66 -61.09 -29.00
C VAL A 245 -8.50 -62.32 -29.40
N PRO A 246 -8.07 -63.12 -30.38
CA PRO A 246 -8.82 -64.32 -30.78
C PRO A 246 -8.90 -65.35 -29.63
N PRO A 247 -9.99 -66.14 -29.54
CA PRO A 247 -10.08 -67.22 -28.57
C PRO A 247 -8.99 -68.27 -28.82
N VAL A 248 -8.34 -68.70 -27.72
CA VAL A 248 -7.37 -69.81 -27.67
C VAL A 248 -8.04 -71.14 -27.34
#